data_AF-A0A953QE84-F1
#
_entry.id   AF-A0A953QE84-F1
#
_cell.length_a   1.000
_cell.length_b   1.000
_cell.length_c   1.000
_cell.angle_alpha   90.00
_cell.angle_beta   90.00
_cell.angle_gamma   90.00
#
_symmetry.space_group_name_H-M   'P 1'
#
loop_
_entity.id
_entity.type
_entity.pdbx_description
1 polymer ?
#
loop_
_entity_poly.entity_id
_entity_poly.type
_entity_poly.pdbx_seq_one_letter_code
_entity_poly.pdbx_strand_id
1 'polypeptide(L)'
;MGLGCTSCHVSATTSTKAEDNNLPRREVCLSCHGDAEIPEPRTTAVAHFNHQLHLKIRTCTDCHRGMDTAMVTSKENFPPMAQCISCHTQVDIPDSCYQCHAKTMKLTPSSHVADFIDSHSRVKHSAVEKQACEVCHGKTFTCAGCH
;
A
#
# COMPACT_ATOMS: atom_id res chain seq x y z
N MET A 1 -11.71 -24.90 -12.20
CA MET A 1 -10.62 -23.96 -12.55
C MET A 1 -11.05 -22.59 -12.09
N GLY A 2 -10.30 -21.98 -11.17
CA GLY A 2 -10.60 -20.63 -10.66
C GLY A 2 -10.15 -19.53 -11.63
N LEU A 3 -10.70 -18.32 -11.46
CA LEU A 3 -10.26 -17.13 -12.19
C LEU A 3 -8.85 -16.74 -11.73
N GLY A 4 -7.98 -16.36 -12.67
CA GLY A 4 -6.67 -15.80 -12.34
C GLY A 4 -6.78 -14.34 -11.91
N CYS A 5 -5.76 -13.82 -11.22
CA CYS A 5 -5.77 -12.42 -10.74
C CYS A 5 -6.00 -11.41 -11.88
N THR A 6 -5.36 -11.64 -13.03
CA THR A 6 -5.42 -10.76 -14.19
C THR A 6 -6.73 -10.87 -14.98
N SER A 7 -7.59 -11.84 -14.67
CA SER A 7 -8.94 -11.89 -15.24
C SER A 7 -9.76 -10.68 -14.82
N CYS A 8 -9.53 -10.18 -13.59
CA CYS A 8 -10.18 -8.98 -13.09
C CYS A 8 -9.26 -7.75 -13.11
N HIS A 9 -7.97 -7.95 -12.81
CA HIS A 9 -6.97 -6.87 -12.70
C HIS A 9 -6.16 -6.69 -14.00
N VAL A 10 -6.83 -6.48 -15.12
CA VAL A 10 -6.21 -6.49 -16.47
C VAL A 10 -5.06 -5.48 -16.59
N SER A 11 -5.21 -4.28 -16.03
CA SER A 11 -4.19 -3.22 -16.11
C SER A 11 -3.01 -3.43 -15.17
N ALA A 12 -3.11 -4.29 -14.15
CA ALA A 12 -2.07 -4.46 -13.15
C ALA A 12 -0.74 -4.94 -13.76
N THR A 13 -0.75 -5.68 -14.86
CA THR A 13 0.47 -6.17 -15.51
C THR A 13 1.23 -5.10 -16.31
N THR A 14 0.54 -4.03 -16.69
CA THR A 14 1.09 -2.96 -17.55
C THR A 14 1.20 -1.62 -16.83
N SER A 15 0.64 -1.51 -15.62
CA SER A 15 0.65 -0.29 -14.82
C SER A 15 2.06 0.11 -14.40
N THR A 16 2.33 1.41 -14.57
CA THR A 16 3.63 2.02 -14.29
C THR A 16 3.58 3.07 -13.19
N LYS A 17 2.38 3.45 -12.74
CA LYS A 17 2.15 4.48 -11.71
C LYS A 17 0.96 4.12 -10.84
N ALA A 18 0.92 4.62 -9.60
CA ALA A 18 -0.11 4.24 -8.64
C ALA A 18 -1.49 4.82 -9.03
N GLU A 19 -1.51 5.97 -9.72
CA GLU A 19 -2.71 6.66 -10.18
C GLU A 19 -3.49 5.88 -11.25
N ASP A 20 -2.89 4.86 -11.87
CA ASP A 20 -3.58 3.99 -12.82
C ASP A 20 -4.79 3.28 -12.19
N ASN A 21 -4.81 3.17 -10.85
CA ASN A 21 -5.85 2.52 -10.06
C ASN A 21 -6.26 1.15 -10.63
N ASN A 22 -5.41 0.15 -10.39
CA ASN A 22 -5.57 -1.20 -10.93
C ASN A 22 -6.66 -2.04 -10.24
N LEU A 23 -7.58 -1.41 -9.51
CA LEU A 23 -8.76 -2.09 -9.02
C LEU A 23 -9.69 -2.40 -10.21
N PRO A 24 -10.38 -3.56 -10.20
CA PRO A 24 -11.23 -3.94 -11.32
C PRO A 24 -12.31 -2.88 -11.51
N ARG A 25 -12.44 -2.39 -12.74
CA ARG A 25 -13.52 -1.46 -13.06
C ARG A 25 -14.84 -2.20 -13.06
N ARG A 26 -15.94 -1.46 -12.87
CA ARG A 26 -17.30 -2.00 -12.82
C ARG A 26 -17.60 -2.92 -14.01
N GLU A 27 -17.16 -2.55 -15.21
CA GLU A 27 -17.43 -3.26 -16.45
C GLU A 27 -16.92 -4.71 -16.44
N VAL A 28 -15.80 -4.96 -15.75
CA VAL A 28 -15.21 -6.30 -15.64
C VAL A 28 -16.09 -7.23 -14.81
N CYS A 29 -16.81 -6.69 -13.83
CA CYS A 29 -17.74 -7.45 -13.02
C CYS A 29 -19.07 -7.69 -13.75
N LEU A 30 -19.54 -6.68 -14.50
CA LEU A 30 -20.81 -6.72 -15.24
C LEU A 30 -20.80 -7.73 -16.40
N SER A 31 -19.62 -8.19 -16.85
CA SER A 31 -19.54 -9.28 -17.83
C SER A 31 -20.16 -10.58 -17.32
N CYS A 32 -20.26 -10.74 -15.99
CA CYS A 32 -20.86 -11.90 -15.33
C CYS A 32 -22.00 -11.53 -14.36
N HIS A 33 -22.01 -10.32 -13.79
CA HIS A 33 -22.90 -9.90 -12.70
C HIS A 33 -23.75 -8.66 -13.06
N GLY A 34 -24.71 -8.83 -13.98
CA GLY A 34 -25.44 -7.75 -14.67
C GLY A 34 -25.99 -6.58 -13.83
N ASP A 35 -26.50 -6.81 -12.61
CA ASP A 35 -27.15 -5.77 -11.80
C ASP A 35 -26.46 -5.53 -10.44
N ALA A 36 -25.19 -5.89 -10.30
CA ALA A 36 -24.48 -5.68 -9.04
C ALA A 36 -24.20 -4.19 -8.78
N GLU A 37 -24.58 -3.69 -7.60
CA GLU A 37 -24.10 -2.41 -7.07
C GLU A 37 -22.67 -2.60 -6.55
N ILE A 38 -21.73 -1.95 -7.23
CA ILE A 38 -20.30 -2.05 -6.91
C ILE A 38 -19.83 -0.67 -6.42
N PRO A 39 -19.36 -0.57 -5.16
CA PRO A 39 -18.87 0.69 -4.63
C PRO A 39 -17.59 1.13 -5.34
N GLU A 40 -17.41 2.44 -5.43
CA GLU A 40 -16.20 3.02 -6.01
C GLU A 40 -14.95 2.60 -5.21
N PRO A 41 -13.84 2.30 -5.91
CA PRO A 41 -12.53 2.07 -5.33
C PRO A 41 -12.11 3.16 -4.33
N ARG A 42 -11.57 2.76 -3.18
CA ARG A 42 -10.92 3.71 -2.27
C ARG A 42 -9.57 4.14 -2.83
N THR A 43 -9.24 5.43 -2.71
CA THR A 43 -7.92 5.95 -3.06
C THR A 43 -6.85 5.45 -2.09
N THR A 44 -5.71 4.98 -2.62
CA THR A 44 -4.56 4.56 -1.83
C THR A 44 -3.65 5.74 -1.45
N ALA A 45 -2.85 5.56 -0.39
CA ALA A 45 -1.89 6.55 0.07
C ALA A 45 -0.51 6.48 -0.62
N VAL A 46 -0.29 5.44 -1.44
CA VAL A 46 0.91 5.29 -2.26
C VAL A 46 0.68 6.02 -3.58
N ALA A 47 1.58 6.93 -3.93
CA ALA A 47 1.50 7.71 -5.17
C ALA A 47 2.48 7.20 -6.23
N HIS A 48 3.58 6.58 -5.80
CA HIS A 48 4.62 6.15 -6.70
C HIS A 48 4.80 4.64 -6.56
N PHE A 49 4.23 3.90 -7.52
CA PHE A 49 4.36 2.46 -7.58
C PHE A 49 4.23 1.97 -9.03
N ASN A 50 5.14 1.08 -9.45
CA ASN A 50 5.19 0.55 -10.81
C ASN A 50 5.03 -0.96 -10.78
N HIS A 51 3.84 -1.48 -11.03
CA HIS A 51 3.60 -2.92 -11.03
C HIS A 51 4.45 -3.65 -12.07
N GLN A 52 4.58 -3.09 -13.28
CA GLN A 52 5.34 -3.70 -14.37
C GLN A 52 6.80 -4.01 -13.98
N LEU A 53 7.46 -3.12 -13.23
CA LEU A 53 8.82 -3.35 -12.74
C LEU A 53 8.86 -4.41 -11.64
N HIS A 54 7.95 -4.34 -10.66
CA HIS A 54 7.92 -5.29 -9.54
C HIS A 54 7.58 -6.71 -10.01
N LEU A 55 6.71 -6.86 -11.01
CA LEU A 55 6.33 -8.15 -11.58
C LEU A 55 7.48 -8.87 -12.31
N LYS A 56 8.61 -8.19 -12.59
CA LYS A 56 9.81 -8.85 -13.14
C LYS A 56 10.55 -9.69 -12.10
N ILE A 57 10.33 -9.43 -10.81
CA ILE A 57 11.08 -10.03 -9.71
C ILE A 57 10.18 -10.62 -8.61
N ARG A 58 8.85 -10.39 -8.68
CA ARG A 58 7.85 -10.85 -7.71
C ARG A 58 6.57 -11.26 -8.40
N THR A 59 5.76 -12.04 -7.70
CA THR A 59 4.40 -12.44 -8.07
C THR A 59 3.36 -11.61 -7.31
N CYS A 60 2.09 -11.71 -7.71
CA CYS A 60 1.00 -10.96 -7.06
C CYS A 60 0.91 -11.27 -5.55
N THR A 61 0.98 -12.55 -5.20
CA THR A 61 0.82 -13.05 -3.82
C THR A 61 2.04 -12.80 -2.94
N ASP A 62 3.20 -12.50 -3.54
CA ASP A 62 4.36 -12.08 -2.77
C ASP A 62 4.05 -10.79 -2.00
N CYS A 63 3.32 -9.86 -2.63
CA CYS A 63 2.89 -8.57 -2.06
C CYS A 63 1.48 -8.63 -1.46
N HIS A 64 0.51 -9.18 -2.19
CA HIS A 64 -0.87 -9.34 -1.74
C HIS A 64 -1.06 -10.66 -1.00
N ARG A 65 -0.40 -10.78 0.16
CA ARG A 65 -0.36 -12.04 0.92
C ARG A 65 -1.77 -12.51 1.31
N GLY A 66 -1.96 -13.83 1.23
CA GLY A 66 -3.23 -14.49 1.56
C GLY A 66 -4.36 -14.28 0.55
N MET A 67 -4.16 -13.53 -0.55
CA MET A 67 -5.20 -13.31 -1.55
C MET A 67 -5.58 -14.56 -2.35
N ASP A 68 -4.71 -15.56 -2.39
CA ASP A 68 -4.97 -16.85 -3.01
C ASP A 68 -6.01 -17.68 -2.25
N THR A 69 -6.20 -17.40 -0.96
CA THR A 69 -7.12 -18.13 -0.07
C THR A 69 -8.20 -17.23 0.55
N ALA A 70 -8.10 -15.91 0.37
CA ALA A 70 -9.07 -14.96 0.91
C ALA A 70 -10.45 -15.08 0.22
N MET A 71 -11.49 -15.26 1.02
CA MET A 71 -12.88 -15.21 0.55
C MET A 71 -13.40 -13.77 0.45
N VAL A 72 -12.82 -12.86 1.24
CA VAL A 72 -13.13 -11.43 1.24
C VAL A 72 -11.83 -10.65 1.36
N THR A 73 -11.73 -9.55 0.61
CA THR A 73 -10.57 -8.66 0.69
C THR A 73 -10.61 -7.85 1.98
N SER A 74 -9.48 -7.75 2.65
CA SER A 74 -9.28 -6.91 3.84
C SER A 74 -8.04 -6.03 3.68
N LYS A 75 -7.83 -5.12 4.64
CA LYS A 75 -6.61 -4.30 4.74
C LYS A 75 -5.35 -5.18 4.72
N GLU A 76 -5.40 -6.37 5.33
CA GLU A 76 -4.25 -7.29 5.44
C GLU A 76 -3.78 -7.84 4.09
N ASN A 77 -4.65 -7.80 3.08
CA ASN A 77 -4.32 -8.22 1.73
C ASN A 77 -3.63 -7.13 0.90
N PHE A 78 -3.52 -5.91 1.44
CA PHE A 78 -2.74 -4.84 0.84
C PHE A 78 -1.31 -4.86 1.40
N PRO A 79 -0.28 -4.67 0.57
CA PRO A 79 1.10 -4.69 1.04
C PRO A 79 1.33 -3.57 2.06
N PRO A 80 1.82 -3.88 3.28
CA PRO A 80 2.19 -2.85 4.24
C PRO A 80 3.49 -2.16 3.79
N MET A 81 3.73 -0.93 4.26
CA MET A 81 4.98 -0.20 3.98
C MET A 81 6.23 -1.01 4.35
N ALA A 82 6.16 -1.76 5.45
CA ALA A 82 7.18 -2.69 5.93
C ALA A 82 7.66 -3.67 4.85
N GLN A 83 6.79 -4.04 3.93
CA GLN A 83 7.11 -4.92 2.84
C GLN A 83 7.89 -4.23 1.72
N CYS A 84 7.61 -2.96 1.43
CA CYS A 84 8.39 -2.19 0.45
C CYS A 84 9.85 -2.07 0.91
N ILE A 85 10.04 -1.73 2.20
CA ILE A 85 11.35 -1.50 2.80
C ILE A 85 12.11 -2.81 3.15
N SER A 86 11.51 -3.98 2.94
CA SER A 86 12.25 -5.25 3.06
C SER A 86 13.28 -5.41 1.93
N CYS A 87 13.08 -4.71 0.81
CA CYS A 87 14.03 -4.68 -0.31
C CYS A 87 14.55 -3.26 -0.58
N HIS A 88 13.71 -2.23 -0.42
CA HIS A 88 14.12 -0.82 -0.52
C HIS A 88 14.62 -0.31 0.85
N THR A 89 15.76 -0.83 1.30
CA THR A 89 16.29 -0.60 2.66
C THR A 89 16.99 0.75 2.85
N GLN A 90 17.34 1.44 1.77
CA GLN A 90 17.98 2.76 1.82
C GLN A 90 16.91 3.86 1.90
N VAL A 91 16.48 4.16 3.12
CA VAL A 91 15.48 5.20 3.40
C VAL A 91 16.13 6.31 4.21
N ASP A 92 16.39 7.45 3.56
CA ASP A 92 16.93 8.65 4.19
C ASP A 92 15.78 9.56 4.61
N ILE A 93 15.62 9.78 5.91
CA ILE A 93 14.56 10.63 6.43
C ILE A 93 15.10 12.07 6.52
N PRO A 94 14.36 13.10 6.06
CA PRO A 94 12.98 13.06 5.55
C PRO A 94 12.84 12.90 4.03
N ASP A 95 13.93 12.88 3.26
CA ASP A 95 13.88 13.03 1.80
C ASP A 95 13.24 11.83 1.08
N SER A 96 13.43 10.61 1.60
CA SER A 96 12.89 9.38 1.00
C SER A 96 11.39 9.19 1.18
N CYS A 97 10.72 9.96 2.06
CA CYS A 97 9.27 9.84 2.31
C CYS A 97 8.46 9.96 1.01
N TYR A 98 8.84 10.93 0.17
CA TYR A 98 8.13 11.27 -1.05
C TYR A 98 8.55 10.44 -2.27
N GLN A 99 9.44 9.46 -2.09
CA GLN A 99 9.75 8.50 -3.14
C GLN A 99 8.60 7.50 -3.34
N CYS A 100 7.77 7.28 -2.32
CA CYS A 100 6.62 6.37 -2.35
C CYS A 100 5.29 7.12 -2.21
N HIS A 101 5.26 8.19 -1.42
CA HIS A 101 4.05 8.93 -1.10
C HIS A 101 3.91 10.22 -1.91
N ALA A 102 2.66 10.67 -2.11
CA ALA A 102 2.41 11.96 -2.75
C ALA A 102 2.90 13.11 -1.87
N LYS A 103 3.53 14.12 -2.50
CA LYS A 103 3.94 15.37 -1.84
C LYS A 103 2.78 16.18 -1.25
N THR A 104 1.55 15.92 -1.71
CA THR A 104 0.34 16.52 -1.15
C THR A 104 -0.04 15.93 0.21
N MET A 105 0.57 14.80 0.61
CA MET A 105 0.36 14.24 1.93
C MET A 105 1.20 14.96 2.98
N LYS A 106 0.54 15.37 4.06
CA LYS A 106 1.21 15.92 5.24
C LYS A 106 1.80 14.79 6.08
N LEU A 107 2.94 14.26 5.65
CA LEU A 107 3.66 13.17 6.31
C LEU A 107 4.59 13.67 7.42
N THR A 108 4.99 14.94 7.35
CA THR A 108 5.74 15.61 8.41
C THR A 108 4.78 16.25 9.42
N PRO A 109 4.97 16.03 10.72
CA PRO A 109 4.18 16.71 11.73
C PRO A 109 4.46 18.22 11.70
N SER A 110 3.45 19.02 12.05
CA SER A 110 3.65 20.46 12.28
C SER A 110 4.39 20.77 13.59
N SER A 111 4.44 19.80 14.52
CA SER A 111 5.15 19.84 15.82
C SER A 111 5.16 18.44 16.45
N HIS A 112 6.04 18.14 17.39
CA HIS A 112 6.09 16.88 18.13
C HIS A 112 4.82 16.68 19.00
N VAL A 113 3.80 15.99 18.47
CA VAL A 113 2.61 15.59 19.24
C VAL A 113 2.71 14.11 19.60
N ALA A 114 2.35 13.75 20.83
CA ALA A 114 2.52 12.40 21.38
C ALA A 114 1.74 11.32 20.62
N ASP A 115 0.68 11.71 19.90
CA ASP A 115 -0.19 10.88 19.08
C ASP A 115 0.18 10.89 17.58
N PHE A 116 1.37 11.37 17.22
CA PHE A 116 1.80 11.44 15.82
C PHE A 116 1.72 10.08 15.11
N ILE A 117 2.18 9.00 15.74
CA ILE A 117 2.16 7.64 15.16
C ILE A 117 0.73 7.24 14.73
N ASP A 118 -0.27 7.62 15.53
CA ASP A 118 -1.68 7.31 15.28
C ASP A 118 -2.37 8.30 14.33
N SER A 119 -1.83 9.51 14.16
CA SER A 119 -2.39 10.54 13.27
C SER A 119 -1.74 10.59 11.88
N HIS A 120 -0.48 10.14 11.75
CA HIS A 120 0.23 10.00 10.48
C HIS A 120 -0.25 8.77 9.69
N SER A 121 -0.49 7.66 10.38
CA SER A 121 -1.09 6.49 9.76
C SER A 121 -2.59 6.73 9.60
N ARG A 122 -3.07 6.81 8.35
CA ARG A 122 -4.52 6.95 8.04
C ARG A 122 -5.39 5.82 8.62
N VAL A 123 -4.76 4.83 9.23
CA VAL A 123 -5.32 3.58 9.73
C VAL A 123 -4.67 3.28 11.08
N LYS A 124 -5.47 2.88 12.07
CA LYS A 124 -4.89 2.38 13.32
C LYS A 124 -4.09 1.11 13.05
N HIS A 125 -2.90 1.04 13.64
CA HIS A 125 -2.03 -0.12 13.60
C HIS A 125 -2.04 -0.85 14.95
N SER A 126 -2.05 -2.17 14.91
CA SER A 126 -1.82 -3.04 16.06
C SER A 126 -0.42 -2.83 16.65
N ALA A 127 -0.21 -3.30 17.88
CA ALA A 127 1.10 -3.23 18.53
C ALA A 127 2.21 -3.94 17.72
N VAL A 128 1.86 -5.02 17.01
CA VAL A 128 2.80 -5.78 16.17
C VAL A 128 3.16 -4.99 14.90
N GLU A 129 2.17 -4.39 14.22
CA GLU A 129 2.43 -3.53 13.07
C GLU A 129 3.30 -2.31 13.43
N LYS A 130 3.12 -1.76 14.64
CA LYS A 130 3.94 -0.64 15.14
C LYS A 130 5.42 -1.00 15.30
N GLN A 131 5.78 -2.27 15.42
CA GLN A 131 7.18 -2.69 15.46
C GLN A 131 7.90 -2.46 14.12
N ALA A 132 7.19 -2.53 13.00
CA ALA A 132 7.76 -2.19 11.69
C ALA A 132 8.09 -0.69 11.54
N CYS A 133 7.49 0.17 12.37
CA CYS A 133 7.80 1.60 12.39
C CYS A 133 9.22 1.87 12.91
N GLU A 134 9.79 0.97 13.74
CA GLU A 134 11.16 1.09 14.26
C GLU A 134 12.22 1.10 13.15
N VAL A 135 11.91 0.51 11.98
CA VAL A 135 12.81 0.48 10.83
C VAL A 135 13.14 1.89 10.33
N CYS A 136 12.21 2.83 10.49
CA CYS A 136 12.38 4.23 10.09
C CYS A 136 12.53 5.17 11.29
N HIS A 137 11.83 4.91 12.40
CA HIS A 137 11.78 5.82 13.54
C HIS A 137 12.67 5.45 14.73
N GLY A 138 13.31 4.27 14.70
CA GLY A 138 14.07 3.71 15.82
C GLY A 138 13.19 3.14 16.95
N LYS A 139 13.83 2.39 17.86
CA LYS A 139 13.17 1.73 19.02
C LYS A 139 12.71 2.70 20.10
N THR A 140 13.39 3.84 20.18
CA THR A 140 13.02 4.98 21.00
C THR A 140 12.70 6.11 20.07
N PHE A 141 11.40 6.41 19.92
CA PHE A 141 10.91 7.62 19.29
C PHE A 141 11.39 8.82 20.11
N THR A 142 12.64 9.22 19.88
CA THR A 142 13.17 10.47 20.38
C THR A 142 12.91 11.53 19.34
N CYS A 143 12.71 12.77 19.77
CA CYS A 143 12.46 13.89 18.89
C CYS A 143 13.47 13.96 17.74
N ALA A 144 14.73 13.54 17.98
CA ALA A 144 15.86 13.47 17.06
C ALA A 144 15.87 12.31 16.03
N GLY A 145 14.81 11.50 15.94
CA GLY A 145 14.76 10.37 14.99
C GLY A 145 14.27 10.75 13.58
N CYS A 146 13.65 11.92 13.41
CA CYS A 146 13.12 12.38 12.12
C CYS A 146 13.95 13.52 11.48
N HIS A 147 14.98 13.99 12.18
CA HIS A 147 15.88 15.10 11.81
C HIS A 147 17.25 14.85 12.42
#